data_AF-A0AAV2WH56-F1
#
_entry.id   AF-A0AAV2WH56-F1
#
_cell.length_a   1.000
_cell.length_b   1.000
_cell.length_c   1.000
_cell.angle_alpha   90.00
_cell.angle_beta   90.00
_cell.angle_gamma   90.00
#
_symmetry.space_group_name_H-M   'P 1'
#
loop_
_entity.id
_entity.type
_entity.pdbx_description
1 polymer ?
#
loop_
_entity_poly.entity_id
_entity_poly.type
_entity_poly.pdbx_seq_one_letter_code
_entity_poly.pdbx_strand_id
1 'polypeptide(L)'
;MPALALHPVGTAPVSVRRTVRRTADIPRMTRYRGGTYSPTVDTVVFTDGSVARTDLIRLNPGIDSYSVDFMGAAPTRPSRYRPANWSAVRNSSARAYEAEVDWIIRNSYPTLGTVELSHRVFAAGTLGGTAHLAEHEAIAATQAAIWHFTNGLRLDNRPLDVPVAMTEEPGALIFEFDGTPQLSGYTVDLASDRAVSMQLQKSCDGITWRDVTASGLNVPAGRGTHRRRLGVGTTTSDAVAGQAHRGYRFYRLQVVTEVGSSGESVTIDDVSFTLHGSGRYRNADRVVALYDHLIAGAENARRATVAPRLTTDRVTVQTDLLGPFGFHATDAAALSSSAGQIVDAAGVPIAGPVAPGADIYLRHTGNAAVTITARVPATGDGFGGRVLTGIAYEDERLTPVALAIPTPTVIEFEITVSA
;
A
#
# COMPACT_ATOMS: atom_id res chain seq x y z
N MET A 1 25.91 64.64 19.56
CA MET A 1 25.18 63.37 19.42
C MET A 1 24.95 63.13 17.93
N PRO A 2 25.80 62.36 17.23
CA PRO A 2 25.57 62.09 15.82
C PRO A 2 24.38 61.11 15.70
N ALA A 3 23.48 61.42 14.78
CA ALA A 3 22.30 60.62 14.47
C ALA A 3 22.72 59.24 13.96
N LEU A 4 22.13 58.18 14.51
CA LEU A 4 22.22 56.83 13.94
C LEU A 4 21.67 56.88 12.51
N ALA A 5 22.53 56.59 11.54
CA ALA A 5 22.13 56.38 10.17
C ALA A 5 21.22 55.13 10.11
N LEU A 6 19.93 55.33 9.84
CA LEU A 6 19.04 54.27 9.40
C LEU A 6 19.58 53.75 8.07
N HIS A 7 20.16 52.55 8.08
CA HIS A 7 20.54 51.84 6.87
C HIS A 7 19.28 51.56 6.05
N PRO A 8 19.27 51.85 4.73
CA PRO A 8 18.11 51.57 3.90
C PRO A 8 17.89 50.06 3.84
N VAL A 9 16.70 49.62 4.23
CA VAL A 9 16.21 48.27 3.92
C VAL A 9 16.00 48.23 2.41
N GLY A 10 16.94 47.61 1.70
CA GLY A 10 16.85 47.43 0.26
C GLY A 10 15.95 46.25 -0.07
N THR A 11 14.87 46.48 -0.82
CA THR A 11 14.05 45.41 -1.42
C THR A 11 14.71 44.94 -2.72
N ALA A 12 15.90 44.35 -2.62
CA ALA A 12 16.54 43.68 -3.75
C ALA A 12 15.79 42.37 -4.04
N PRO A 13 15.45 42.05 -5.31
CA PRO A 13 14.68 40.86 -5.61
C PRO A 13 15.54 39.60 -5.42
N VAL A 14 15.03 38.68 -4.61
CA VAL A 14 15.66 37.40 -4.27
C VAL A 14 14.98 36.27 -5.02
N SER A 15 15.77 35.44 -5.70
CA SER A 15 15.26 34.26 -6.39
C SER A 15 15.85 32.98 -5.79
N VAL A 16 15.05 31.92 -5.78
CA VAL A 16 15.44 30.59 -5.29
C VAL A 16 15.24 29.57 -6.40
N ARG A 17 16.32 28.89 -6.77
CA ARG A 17 16.29 27.76 -7.70
C ARG A 17 16.46 26.46 -6.94
N ARG A 18 15.51 25.52 -7.11
CA ARG A 18 15.52 24.21 -6.47
C ARG A 18 16.10 23.14 -7.39
N THR A 19 17.03 22.34 -6.88
CA THR A 19 17.58 21.16 -7.55
C THR A 19 17.60 19.97 -6.59
N VAL A 20 17.09 18.81 -7.03
CA VAL A 20 17.17 17.57 -6.24
C VAL A 20 18.46 16.83 -6.62
N ARG A 21 19.32 16.51 -5.64
CA ARG A 21 20.60 15.84 -5.88
C ARG A 21 20.35 14.39 -6.34
N ARG A 22 20.88 14.03 -7.51
CA ARG A 22 20.48 12.84 -8.27
C ARG A 22 21.27 11.56 -8.00
N THR A 23 22.31 11.58 -7.17
CA THR A 23 23.22 10.44 -7.05
C THR A 23 23.48 10.12 -5.59
N ALA A 24 23.11 8.92 -5.18
CA ALA A 24 23.74 8.26 -4.04
C ALA A 24 24.94 7.46 -4.60
N ASP A 25 26.09 7.51 -3.94
CA ASP A 25 27.26 6.69 -4.28
C ASP A 25 26.98 5.23 -3.90
N ILE A 26 26.16 4.55 -4.71
CA ILE A 26 25.97 3.12 -4.59
C ILE A 26 26.94 2.42 -5.56
N PRO A 27 27.73 1.45 -5.08
CA PRO A 27 28.64 0.68 -5.93
C PRO A 27 27.87 -0.09 -7.01
N ARG A 28 28.55 -0.45 -8.09
CA ARG A 28 27.96 -1.27 -9.16
C ARG A 28 27.41 -2.57 -8.56
N MET A 29 26.20 -2.93 -8.98
CA MET A 29 25.47 -4.08 -8.46
C MET A 29 25.47 -5.21 -9.49
N THR A 30 25.36 -6.45 -9.04
CA THR A 30 25.20 -7.60 -9.94
C THR A 30 24.06 -8.48 -9.47
N ARG A 31 23.13 -8.78 -10.38
CA ARG A 31 22.13 -9.82 -10.19
C ARG A 31 22.67 -11.13 -10.74
N TYR A 32 22.95 -12.09 -9.87
CA TYR A 32 23.28 -13.43 -10.31
C TYR A 32 22.01 -14.17 -10.75
N ARG A 33 22.19 -15.23 -11.56
CA ARG A 33 21.10 -16.13 -11.93
C ARG A 33 20.37 -16.52 -10.64
N GLY A 34 19.05 -16.36 -10.62
CA GLY A 34 18.24 -16.88 -9.52
C GLY A 34 18.57 -18.36 -9.36
N GLY A 35 19.05 -18.76 -8.18
CA GLY A 35 19.06 -20.16 -7.80
C GLY A 35 17.64 -20.72 -7.83
N THR A 36 17.49 -22.01 -7.55
CA THR A 36 16.19 -22.61 -7.22
C THR A 36 15.43 -21.64 -6.31
N TYR A 37 14.21 -21.26 -6.73
CA TYR A 37 13.37 -20.23 -6.10
C TYR A 37 13.61 -20.13 -4.59
N SER A 38 13.83 -18.90 -4.11
CA SER A 38 13.97 -18.65 -2.68
C SER A 38 12.77 -19.27 -1.94
N PRO A 39 12.94 -19.83 -0.73
CA PRO A 39 11.82 -20.30 0.10
C PRO A 39 10.80 -19.19 0.41
N THR A 40 11.07 -17.95 -0.01
CA THR A 40 10.21 -16.77 0.09
C THR A 40 9.17 -16.63 -1.02
N VAL A 41 9.11 -17.54 -2.00
CA VAL A 41 8.17 -17.41 -3.11
C VAL A 41 6.76 -17.77 -2.71
N ASP A 42 5.86 -16.79 -2.84
CA ASP A 42 4.42 -16.97 -2.78
C ASP A 42 3.79 -16.71 -4.16
N THR A 43 2.54 -17.12 -4.35
CA THR A 43 1.77 -16.88 -5.57
C THR A 43 0.59 -15.99 -5.26
N VAL A 44 0.52 -14.84 -5.93
CA VAL A 44 -0.58 -13.88 -5.80
C VAL A 44 -1.46 -13.88 -7.04
N VAL A 45 -2.74 -13.62 -6.83
CA VAL A 45 -3.79 -13.52 -7.86
C VAL A 45 -4.29 -12.08 -7.91
N PHE A 46 -4.38 -11.52 -9.11
CA PHE A 46 -4.90 -10.17 -9.34
C PHE A 46 -6.36 -10.21 -9.81
N THR A 47 -7.03 -9.07 -9.71
CA THR A 47 -8.44 -8.89 -10.10
C THR A 47 -8.72 -9.17 -11.57
N ASP A 48 -7.73 -9.06 -12.46
CA ASP A 48 -7.83 -9.41 -13.88
C ASP A 48 -7.65 -10.91 -14.15
N GLY A 49 -7.46 -11.71 -13.09
CA GLY A 49 -7.23 -13.16 -13.17
C GLY A 49 -5.78 -13.54 -13.45
N SER A 50 -4.88 -12.57 -13.67
CA SER A 50 -3.45 -12.86 -13.78
C SER A 50 -2.89 -13.36 -12.45
N VAL A 51 -1.85 -14.18 -12.55
CA VAL A 51 -1.21 -14.82 -11.40
C VAL A 51 0.28 -14.57 -11.49
N ALA A 52 0.92 -14.25 -10.37
CA ALA A 52 2.36 -14.05 -10.33
C ALA A 52 3.00 -14.67 -9.11
N ARG A 53 4.24 -15.14 -9.33
CA ARG A 53 5.13 -15.56 -8.26
C ARG A 53 5.90 -14.34 -7.79
N THR A 54 5.86 -14.05 -6.50
CA THR A 54 6.57 -12.92 -5.90
C THR A 54 7.87 -13.40 -5.29
N ASP A 55 8.92 -12.58 -5.39
CA ASP A 55 10.23 -12.90 -4.80
C ASP A 55 10.95 -11.62 -4.38
N LEU A 56 11.85 -11.73 -3.39
CA LEU A 56 12.75 -10.65 -3.01
C LEU A 56 14.03 -10.76 -3.82
N ILE A 57 14.27 -9.80 -4.71
CA ILE A 57 15.43 -9.80 -5.59
C ILE A 57 16.65 -9.30 -4.80
N ARG A 58 17.65 -10.17 -4.62
CA ARG A 58 18.92 -9.79 -4.00
C ARG A 58 20.00 -9.47 -5.04
N LEU A 59 20.50 -8.24 -5.01
CA LEU A 59 21.64 -7.79 -5.80
C LEU A 59 22.91 -7.85 -4.96
N ASN A 60 24.03 -8.33 -5.51
CA ASN A 60 25.35 -8.24 -4.86
C ASN A 60 25.77 -6.76 -4.76
N PRO A 61 26.18 -6.22 -3.59
CA PRO A 61 26.67 -6.90 -2.37
C PRO A 61 25.66 -7.17 -1.23
N GLY A 62 24.45 -7.63 -1.54
CA GLY A 62 23.42 -7.95 -0.53
C GLY A 62 22.33 -6.89 -0.42
N ILE A 63 22.06 -6.17 -1.50
CA ILE A 63 21.00 -5.17 -1.60
C ILE A 63 19.70 -5.87 -1.98
N ASP A 64 18.74 -5.85 -1.07
CA ASP A 64 17.40 -6.35 -1.31
C ASP A 64 16.60 -5.37 -2.19
N SER A 65 15.74 -5.90 -3.05
CA SER A 65 15.05 -5.11 -4.06
C SER A 65 13.79 -5.81 -4.58
N TYR A 66 12.86 -5.02 -5.13
CA TYR A 66 11.61 -5.49 -5.71
C TYR A 66 11.52 -5.17 -7.19
N SER A 67 10.82 -6.00 -7.96
CA SER A 67 10.55 -5.68 -9.36
C SER A 67 9.64 -4.45 -9.45
N VAL A 68 9.95 -3.52 -10.37
CA VAL A 68 9.04 -2.42 -10.74
C VAL A 68 8.34 -2.66 -12.06
N ASP A 69 8.58 -3.81 -12.69
CA ASP A 69 7.98 -4.16 -13.96
C ASP A 69 7.50 -5.61 -13.94
N PHE A 70 6.18 -5.77 -13.90
CA PHE A 70 5.52 -7.07 -13.97
C PHE A 70 5.90 -7.88 -15.22
N MET A 71 6.12 -7.22 -16.36
CA MET A 71 6.48 -7.87 -17.62
C MET A 71 7.99 -8.03 -17.80
N GLY A 72 8.79 -7.55 -16.84
CA GLY A 72 10.24 -7.55 -16.91
C GLY A 72 10.83 -8.95 -16.77
N ALA A 73 11.92 -9.21 -17.50
CA ALA A 73 12.58 -10.51 -17.46
C ALA A 73 13.56 -10.62 -16.27
N ALA A 74 13.61 -11.79 -15.63
CA ALA A 74 14.71 -12.14 -14.75
C ALA A 74 15.94 -12.56 -15.57
N PRO A 75 17.17 -12.19 -15.16
CA PRO A 75 18.36 -12.53 -15.91
C PRO A 75 18.68 -14.03 -15.81
N THR A 76 19.05 -14.62 -16.95
CA THR A 76 19.50 -16.02 -17.05
C THR A 76 21.00 -16.20 -16.78
N ARG A 77 21.76 -15.10 -16.85
CA ARG A 77 23.20 -15.01 -16.60
C ARG A 77 23.50 -13.85 -15.63
N PRO A 78 24.66 -13.84 -14.95
CA PRO A 78 25.07 -12.69 -14.15
C PRO A 78 24.94 -11.40 -14.96
N SER A 79 24.15 -10.45 -14.46
CA SER A 79 23.79 -9.23 -15.15
C SER A 79 24.07 -8.04 -14.26
N ARG A 80 24.72 -7.02 -14.83
CA ARG A 80 25.17 -5.85 -14.08
C ARG A 80 24.11 -4.77 -14.04
N TYR A 81 23.91 -4.23 -12.85
CA TYR A 81 22.94 -3.18 -12.56
C TYR A 81 23.70 -1.93 -12.10
N ARG A 82 23.22 -0.78 -12.54
CA ARG A 82 23.69 0.52 -12.05
C ARG A 82 22.59 1.22 -11.25
N PRO A 83 22.93 1.94 -10.19
CA PRO A 83 21.99 2.82 -9.51
C PRO A 83 21.48 3.87 -10.50
N ALA A 84 20.18 4.15 -10.44
CA ALA A 84 19.54 5.16 -11.23
C ALA A 84 18.39 5.79 -10.43
N ASN A 85 17.98 6.99 -10.85
CA ASN A 85 16.78 7.63 -10.29
C ASN A 85 15.53 6.97 -10.86
N TRP A 86 14.42 7.10 -10.14
CA TRP A 86 13.10 6.63 -10.57
C TRP A 86 12.75 7.02 -12.02
N SER A 87 13.09 8.25 -12.42
CA SER A 87 12.88 8.78 -13.77
C SER A 87 13.60 8.03 -14.91
N ALA A 88 14.53 7.12 -14.62
CA ALA A 88 15.24 6.34 -15.63
C ALA A 88 14.54 5.01 -15.98
N VAL A 89 13.49 4.63 -15.25
CA VAL A 89 12.70 3.42 -15.52
C VAL A 89 11.75 3.69 -16.70
N ARG A 90 11.78 2.85 -17.74
CA ARG A 90 11.05 3.10 -19.01
C ARG A 90 9.52 2.90 -18.92
N ASN A 91 9.06 1.96 -18.10
CA ASN A 91 7.63 1.61 -17.97
C ASN A 91 6.92 2.39 -16.86
N SER A 92 7.62 3.26 -16.12
CA SER A 92 6.96 4.15 -15.18
C SER A 92 6.35 5.32 -15.97
N SER A 93 5.02 5.38 -16.00
CA SER A 93 4.28 6.54 -16.44
C SER A 93 4.70 7.77 -15.61
N ALA A 94 5.71 8.48 -16.11
CA ALA A 94 6.17 9.81 -15.76
C ALA A 94 5.87 10.28 -14.32
N ARG A 95 6.78 10.00 -13.37
CA ARG A 95 6.92 10.71 -12.07
C ARG A 95 5.80 10.53 -11.03
N ALA A 96 4.71 9.81 -11.32
CA ALA A 96 3.51 9.91 -10.49
C ALA A 96 3.43 9.01 -9.25
N TYR A 97 4.41 8.11 -9.02
CA TYR A 97 4.33 7.11 -7.94
C TYR A 97 5.64 6.89 -7.15
N GLU A 98 6.67 7.75 -7.31
CA GLU A 98 7.93 7.59 -6.56
C GLU A 98 7.70 7.70 -5.05
N ALA A 99 6.81 8.62 -4.62
CA ALA A 99 6.51 8.83 -3.19
C ALA A 99 5.76 7.63 -2.59
N GLU A 100 4.83 7.04 -3.33
CA GLU A 100 4.06 5.87 -2.93
C GLU A 100 4.95 4.64 -2.80
N VAL A 101 5.82 4.40 -3.78
CA VAL A 101 6.77 3.28 -3.73
C VAL A 101 7.83 3.50 -2.65
N ASP A 102 8.27 4.74 -2.43
CA ASP A 102 9.17 5.09 -1.32
C ASP A 102 8.53 4.80 0.03
N TRP A 103 7.26 5.21 0.20
CA TRP A 103 6.50 4.92 1.41
C TRP A 103 6.35 3.40 1.60
N ILE A 104 6.02 2.65 0.55
CA ILE A 104 5.89 1.18 0.61
C ILE A 104 7.21 0.58 1.07
N ILE A 105 8.34 0.88 0.41
CA ILE A 105 9.66 0.30 0.75
C ILE A 105 10.04 0.58 2.21
N ARG A 106 9.75 1.79 2.72
CA ARG A 106 10.07 2.16 4.11
C ARG A 106 9.14 1.53 5.14
N ASN A 107 7.92 1.16 4.74
CA ASN A 107 6.88 0.61 5.61
C ASN A 107 6.58 -0.87 5.35
N SER A 108 7.50 -1.59 4.72
CA SER A 108 7.35 -2.99 4.34
C SER A 108 8.64 -3.78 4.54
N TYR A 109 8.60 -5.08 4.23
CA TYR A 109 9.79 -5.94 4.31
C TYR A 109 10.78 -5.57 3.18
N PRO A 110 12.10 -5.68 3.39
CA PRO A 110 12.80 -6.02 4.64
C PRO A 110 13.09 -4.83 5.54
N THR A 111 12.69 -3.60 5.18
CA THR A 111 12.97 -2.41 6.00
C THR A 111 12.35 -2.53 7.39
N LEU A 112 11.14 -3.07 7.47
CA LEU A 112 10.49 -3.50 8.71
C LEU A 112 10.46 -5.03 8.78
N GLY A 113 10.79 -5.57 9.96
CA GLY A 113 10.67 -7.00 10.24
C GLY A 113 9.20 -7.44 10.33
N THR A 114 8.94 -8.73 10.14
CA THR A 114 7.58 -9.29 10.13
C THR A 114 6.81 -9.09 11.45
N VAL A 115 7.51 -9.02 12.58
CA VAL A 115 6.91 -8.73 13.90
C VAL A 115 6.31 -7.32 13.91
N GLU A 116 7.09 -6.32 13.53
CA GLU A 116 6.65 -4.93 13.46
C GLU A 116 5.51 -4.76 12.45
N LEU A 117 5.62 -5.39 11.29
CA LEU A 117 4.55 -5.37 10.28
C LEU A 117 3.25 -5.98 10.81
N SER A 118 3.35 -7.10 11.54
CA SER A 118 2.17 -7.74 12.14
C SER A 118 1.50 -6.81 13.16
N HIS A 119 2.29 -6.11 13.98
CA HIS A 119 1.77 -5.11 14.93
C HIS A 119 1.07 -3.95 14.22
N ARG A 120 1.65 -3.40 13.16
CA ARG A 120 1.07 -2.28 12.40
C ARG A 120 -0.24 -2.68 11.70
N VAL A 121 -0.27 -3.85 11.06
CA VAL A 121 -1.47 -4.35 10.37
C VAL A 121 -2.59 -4.67 11.37
N PHE A 122 -2.25 -5.18 12.56
CA PHE A 122 -3.21 -5.40 13.64
C PHE A 122 -3.78 -4.07 14.18
N ALA A 123 -2.91 -3.09 14.44
CA ALA A 123 -3.31 -1.77 14.91
C ALA A 123 -4.21 -1.02 13.90
N ALA A 124 -4.02 -1.28 12.60
CA ALA A 124 -4.85 -0.74 11.53
C ALA A 124 -6.22 -1.44 11.39
N GLY A 125 -6.48 -2.54 12.11
CA GLY A 125 -7.74 -3.29 12.04
C GLY A 125 -7.92 -4.14 10.77
N THR A 126 -6.91 -4.21 9.92
CA THR A 126 -6.91 -4.95 8.64
C THR A 126 -6.73 -6.46 8.80
N LEU A 127 -6.24 -6.93 9.94
CA LEU A 127 -6.11 -8.35 10.27
C LEU A 127 -6.73 -8.66 11.63
N GLY A 128 -7.58 -9.69 11.69
CA GLY A 128 -8.12 -10.19 12.95
C GLY A 128 -7.23 -11.24 13.61
N GLY A 129 -7.10 -11.19 14.95
CA GLY A 129 -6.46 -12.24 15.76
C GLY A 129 -4.96 -12.07 16.01
N THR A 130 -4.29 -13.14 16.45
CA THR A 130 -2.86 -13.19 16.87
C THR A 130 -1.91 -13.67 15.74
N ALA A 131 -2.36 -13.58 14.50
CA ALA A 131 -1.66 -14.14 13.35
C ALA A 131 -0.44 -13.30 12.95
N HIS A 132 0.75 -13.91 12.94
CA HIS A 132 2.01 -13.25 12.54
C HIS A 132 2.30 -13.43 11.06
N LEU A 133 2.66 -12.37 10.35
CA LEU A 133 3.14 -12.43 8.96
C LEU A 133 4.40 -13.31 8.85
N ALA A 134 4.41 -14.23 7.89
CA ALA A 134 5.62 -14.88 7.44
C ALA A 134 6.37 -14.00 6.42
N GLU A 135 7.67 -14.26 6.23
CA GLU A 135 8.50 -13.46 5.30
C GLU A 135 7.98 -13.53 3.86
N HIS A 136 7.59 -14.72 3.39
CA HIS A 136 7.04 -14.87 2.03
C HIS A 136 5.73 -14.09 1.86
N GLU A 137 4.85 -14.07 2.87
CA GLU A 137 3.61 -13.30 2.85
C GLU A 137 3.90 -11.79 2.80
N ALA A 138 4.89 -11.33 3.58
CA ALA A 138 5.30 -9.93 3.60
C ALA A 138 5.92 -9.51 2.26
N ILE A 139 6.77 -10.35 1.67
CA ILE A 139 7.36 -10.14 0.35
C ILE A 139 6.28 -10.09 -0.73
N ALA A 140 5.30 -10.98 -0.67
CA ALA A 140 4.19 -11.06 -1.61
C ALA A 140 3.33 -9.80 -1.58
N ALA A 141 2.90 -9.37 -0.39
CA ALA A 141 2.11 -8.16 -0.21
C ALA A 141 2.88 -6.91 -0.68
N THR A 142 4.17 -6.83 -0.36
CA THR A 142 5.04 -5.71 -0.76
C THR A 142 5.19 -5.63 -2.28
N GLN A 143 5.48 -6.76 -2.93
CA GLN A 143 5.64 -6.80 -4.38
C GLN A 143 4.31 -6.48 -5.10
N ALA A 144 3.18 -7.00 -4.60
CA ALA A 144 1.86 -6.67 -5.14
C ALA A 144 1.52 -5.18 -4.96
N ALA A 145 1.86 -4.57 -3.81
CA ALA A 145 1.66 -3.14 -3.57
C ALA A 145 2.51 -2.27 -4.51
N ILE A 146 3.74 -2.68 -4.81
CA ILE A 146 4.58 -1.97 -5.80
C ILE A 146 3.94 -2.06 -7.20
N TRP A 147 3.53 -3.26 -7.63
CA TRP A 147 2.89 -3.45 -8.94
C TRP A 147 1.52 -2.77 -9.08
N HIS A 148 0.81 -2.51 -7.98
CA HIS A 148 -0.37 -1.65 -8.00
C HIS A 148 -0.05 -0.27 -8.60
N PHE A 149 1.04 0.35 -8.15
CA PHE A 149 1.41 1.68 -8.62
C PHE A 149 2.25 1.66 -9.90
N THR A 150 3.10 0.66 -10.11
CA THR A 150 3.99 0.62 -11.28
C THR A 150 3.37 0.00 -12.52
N ASN A 151 2.38 -0.89 -12.35
CA ASN A 151 1.77 -1.66 -13.44
C ASN A 151 0.24 -1.60 -13.46
N GLY A 152 -0.41 -0.95 -12.48
CA GLY A 152 -1.87 -0.87 -12.39
C GLY A 152 -2.53 -2.19 -11.94
N LEU A 153 -1.75 -3.13 -11.40
CA LEU A 153 -2.24 -4.45 -11.01
C LEU A 153 -2.85 -4.42 -9.60
N ARG A 154 -4.15 -4.71 -9.51
CA ARG A 154 -4.87 -4.73 -8.23
C ARG A 154 -4.96 -6.16 -7.71
N LEU A 155 -4.43 -6.40 -6.51
CA LEU A 155 -4.50 -7.70 -5.83
C LEU A 155 -5.97 -8.08 -5.67
N ASP A 156 -6.33 -9.35 -5.90
CA ASP A 156 -7.69 -9.81 -5.66
C ASP A 156 -7.95 -9.97 -4.16
N ASN A 157 -8.52 -8.93 -3.57
CA ASN A 157 -8.95 -8.85 -2.16
C ASN A 157 -10.48 -8.98 -2.01
N ARG A 158 -11.17 -9.54 -3.00
CA ARG A 158 -12.62 -9.75 -2.92
C ARG A 158 -12.93 -10.93 -2.00
N PRO A 159 -13.75 -10.75 -0.95
CA PRO A 159 -14.15 -11.84 -0.08
C PRO A 159 -14.94 -12.90 -0.86
N LEU A 160 -14.55 -14.16 -0.72
CA LEU A 160 -15.19 -15.30 -1.36
C LEU A 160 -16.45 -15.79 -0.61
N ASP A 161 -16.66 -15.29 0.61
CA ASP A 161 -17.84 -15.55 1.43
C ASP A 161 -18.97 -14.54 1.24
N VAL A 162 -18.76 -13.54 0.38
CA VAL A 162 -19.77 -12.53 0.03
C VAL A 162 -20.31 -12.83 -1.37
N PRO A 163 -21.63 -13.00 -1.54
CA PRO A 163 -22.25 -13.15 -2.85
C PRO A 163 -22.01 -11.93 -3.74
N VAL A 164 -21.81 -12.15 -5.05
CA VAL A 164 -21.75 -11.08 -6.05
C VAL A 164 -23.14 -10.60 -6.49
N ALA A 165 -24.17 -11.43 -6.31
CA ALA A 165 -25.54 -11.05 -6.52
C ALA A 165 -26.47 -11.77 -5.54
N MET A 166 -27.55 -11.08 -5.17
CA MET A 166 -28.65 -11.61 -4.38
C MET A 166 -29.95 -11.34 -5.13
N THR A 167 -30.81 -12.36 -5.26
CA THR A 167 -32.15 -12.24 -5.85
C THR A 167 -33.17 -12.77 -4.86
N GLU A 168 -34.19 -11.96 -4.59
CA GLU A 168 -35.32 -12.36 -3.77
C GLU A 168 -36.39 -13.01 -4.64
N GLU A 169 -36.83 -14.20 -4.25
CA GLU A 169 -37.96 -14.91 -4.83
C GLU A 169 -39.02 -15.15 -3.75
N PRO A 170 -40.30 -15.38 -4.13
CA PRO A 170 -41.32 -15.76 -3.16
C PRO A 170 -40.89 -16.97 -2.33
N GLY A 171 -40.60 -16.75 -1.04
CA GLY A 171 -40.17 -17.79 -0.10
C GLY A 171 -38.71 -18.27 -0.28
N ALA A 172 -37.86 -17.55 -1.01
CA ALA A 172 -36.45 -17.91 -1.13
C ALA A 172 -35.53 -16.71 -1.39
N LEU A 173 -34.27 -16.83 -0.96
CA LEU A 173 -33.19 -15.93 -1.34
C LEU A 173 -32.16 -16.72 -2.14
N ILE A 174 -31.84 -16.25 -3.34
CA ILE A 174 -30.81 -16.81 -4.21
C ILE A 174 -29.54 -15.97 -4.11
N PHE A 175 -28.42 -16.65 -3.94
CA PHE A 175 -27.09 -16.07 -3.82
C PHE A 175 -26.19 -16.61 -4.93
N GLU A 176 -25.60 -15.72 -5.71
CA GLU A 176 -24.57 -16.03 -6.68
C GLU A 176 -23.21 -15.63 -6.14
N PHE A 177 -22.23 -16.52 -6.21
CA PHE A 177 -20.86 -16.27 -5.78
C PHE A 177 -19.90 -16.12 -6.95
N ASP A 178 -18.80 -15.39 -6.74
CA ASP A 178 -17.69 -15.35 -7.68
C ASP A 178 -16.90 -16.66 -7.61
N GLY A 179 -17.18 -17.57 -8.53
CA GLY A 179 -16.56 -18.90 -8.60
C GLY A 179 -17.43 -19.96 -7.94
N THR A 180 -16.79 -20.91 -7.26
CA THR A 180 -17.46 -22.08 -6.67
C THR A 180 -17.01 -22.30 -5.23
N PRO A 181 -17.31 -21.38 -4.29
CA PRO A 181 -16.90 -21.51 -2.90
C PRO A 181 -17.59 -22.71 -2.25
N GLN A 182 -16.87 -23.38 -1.35
CA GLN A 182 -17.45 -24.41 -0.50
C GLN A 182 -17.89 -23.77 0.81
N LEU A 183 -19.17 -23.86 1.15
CA LEU A 183 -19.69 -23.30 2.40
C LEU A 183 -19.59 -24.30 3.55
N SER A 184 -19.12 -23.85 4.71
CA SER A 184 -19.13 -24.57 6.00
C SER A 184 -20.28 -24.16 6.91
N GLY A 185 -21.02 -23.11 6.56
CA GLY A 185 -22.07 -22.56 7.39
C GLY A 185 -22.70 -21.32 6.80
N TYR A 186 -23.83 -20.93 7.40
CA TYR A 186 -24.49 -19.65 7.16
C TYR A 186 -25.09 -19.12 8.46
N THR A 187 -25.25 -17.81 8.53
CA THR A 187 -25.92 -17.09 9.62
C THR A 187 -27.01 -16.23 8.99
N VAL A 188 -28.18 -16.22 9.61
CA VAL A 188 -29.34 -15.44 9.15
C VAL A 188 -29.79 -14.55 10.29
N ASP A 189 -29.94 -13.27 10.00
CA ASP A 189 -30.66 -12.32 10.83
C ASP A 189 -32.09 -12.25 10.30
N LEU A 190 -33.05 -12.62 11.14
CA LEU A 190 -34.45 -12.64 10.73
C LEU A 190 -35.40 -12.16 11.82
N ALA A 191 -36.55 -11.68 11.39
CA ALA A 191 -37.71 -11.40 12.21
C ALA A 191 -38.92 -12.16 11.65
N SER A 192 -39.61 -12.89 12.51
CA SER A 192 -40.82 -13.65 12.15
C SER A 192 -41.83 -13.61 13.29
N ASP A 193 -43.11 -13.57 12.95
CA ASP A 193 -44.24 -13.69 13.88
C ASP A 193 -44.49 -15.14 14.34
N ARG A 194 -43.88 -16.12 13.65
CA ARG A 194 -44.04 -17.56 13.88
C ARG A 194 -42.73 -18.33 13.75
N ALA A 195 -42.77 -19.60 14.12
CA ALA A 195 -41.66 -20.50 13.86
C ALA A 195 -41.51 -20.75 12.34
N VAL A 196 -40.28 -20.67 11.84
CA VAL A 196 -39.93 -20.84 10.43
C VAL A 196 -38.90 -21.94 10.29
N SER A 197 -39.05 -22.78 9.28
CA SER A 197 -37.99 -23.72 8.87
C SER A 197 -37.34 -23.20 7.60
N MET A 198 -36.01 -23.25 7.53
CA MET A 198 -35.25 -22.86 6.35
C MET A 198 -34.36 -24.01 5.90
N GLN A 199 -34.17 -24.13 4.59
CA GLN A 199 -33.35 -25.16 3.98
C GLN A 199 -32.41 -24.53 2.94
N LEU A 200 -31.11 -24.79 3.06
CA LEU A 200 -30.13 -24.36 2.07
C LEU A 200 -30.12 -25.36 0.90
N GLN A 201 -30.05 -24.82 -0.30
CA GLN A 201 -29.92 -25.56 -1.55
C GLN A 201 -28.70 -25.06 -2.33
N LYS A 202 -28.19 -25.91 -3.22
CA LYS A 202 -27.01 -25.68 -4.04
C LYS A 202 -27.31 -25.97 -5.51
N SER A 203 -26.70 -25.20 -6.41
CA SER A 203 -26.88 -25.33 -7.85
C SER A 203 -25.63 -24.91 -8.64
N CYS A 204 -25.39 -25.58 -9.77
CA CYS A 204 -24.31 -25.23 -10.70
C CYS A 204 -24.76 -24.22 -11.76
N ASP A 205 -26.06 -24.19 -12.09
CA ASP A 205 -26.66 -23.45 -13.21
C ASP A 205 -27.66 -22.38 -12.75
N GLY A 206 -28.01 -22.34 -11.46
CA GLY A 206 -29.03 -21.46 -10.89
C GLY A 206 -30.46 -21.91 -11.19
N ILE A 207 -30.63 -23.05 -11.88
CA ILE A 207 -31.93 -23.56 -12.36
C ILE A 207 -32.26 -24.87 -11.65
N THR A 208 -31.29 -25.79 -11.60
CA THR A 208 -31.45 -27.11 -11.00
C THR A 208 -30.95 -27.09 -9.56
N TRP A 209 -31.87 -27.22 -8.61
CA TRP A 209 -31.59 -27.09 -7.18
C TRP A 209 -31.53 -28.44 -6.47
N ARG A 210 -30.57 -28.59 -5.56
CA ARG A 210 -30.43 -29.76 -4.67
C ARG A 210 -30.29 -29.31 -3.23
N ASP A 211 -30.93 -30.00 -2.30
CA ASP A 211 -30.80 -29.72 -0.88
C ASP A 211 -29.37 -29.96 -0.39
N VAL A 212 -28.89 -29.07 0.47
CA VAL A 212 -27.68 -29.28 1.26
C VAL A 212 -28.04 -30.16 2.45
N THR A 213 -27.42 -31.33 2.52
CA THR A 213 -27.68 -32.29 3.62
C THR A 213 -27.41 -31.64 4.97
N ALA A 214 -28.36 -31.78 5.90
CA ALA A 214 -28.28 -31.23 7.25
C ALA A 214 -28.07 -29.71 7.28
N SER A 215 -28.60 -28.95 6.32
CA SER A 215 -28.62 -27.48 6.39
C SER A 215 -29.90 -26.91 6.96
N GLY A 216 -30.89 -27.75 7.29
CA GLY A 216 -32.14 -27.33 7.89
C GLY A 216 -31.94 -26.51 9.16
N LEU A 217 -32.62 -25.38 9.26
CA LEU A 217 -32.58 -24.47 10.40
C LEU A 217 -34.01 -24.11 10.80
N ASN A 218 -34.41 -24.52 12.00
CA ASN A 218 -35.70 -24.19 12.59
C ASN A 218 -35.50 -23.02 13.54
N VAL A 219 -36.23 -21.94 13.28
CA VAL A 219 -36.14 -20.68 14.03
C VAL A 219 -37.48 -20.41 14.69
N PRO A 220 -37.54 -20.18 16.02
CA PRO A 220 -38.79 -19.83 16.69
C PRO A 220 -39.28 -18.44 16.26
N ALA A 221 -40.52 -18.12 16.61
CA ALA A 221 -41.05 -16.76 16.46
C ALA A 221 -40.17 -15.74 17.22
N GLY A 222 -40.05 -14.55 16.66
CA GLY A 222 -39.28 -13.44 17.21
C GLY A 222 -38.24 -12.91 16.23
N ARG A 223 -37.38 -12.03 16.75
CA ARG A 223 -36.24 -11.47 16.03
C ARG A 223 -34.94 -12.02 16.62
N GLY A 224 -34.02 -12.43 15.75
CA GLY A 224 -32.73 -12.93 16.22
C GLY A 224 -31.76 -13.32 15.11
N THR A 225 -30.52 -13.56 15.53
CA THR A 225 -29.43 -14.08 14.71
C THR A 225 -29.33 -15.59 14.92
N HIS A 226 -29.43 -16.35 13.84
CA HIS A 226 -29.42 -17.82 13.87
C HIS A 226 -28.33 -18.37 12.97
N ARG A 227 -27.50 -19.27 13.52
CA ARG A 227 -26.35 -19.83 12.82
C ARG A 227 -26.53 -21.32 12.55
N ARG A 228 -26.27 -21.75 11.32
CA ARG A 228 -26.19 -23.16 10.93
C ARG A 228 -24.78 -23.51 10.46
N ARG A 229 -24.18 -24.54 11.08
CA ARG A 229 -22.97 -25.19 10.55
C ARG A 229 -23.35 -26.33 9.63
N LEU A 230 -22.56 -26.52 8.58
CA LEU A 230 -22.72 -27.57 7.58
C LEU A 230 -21.65 -28.64 7.78
N GLY A 231 -21.99 -29.88 7.44
CA GLY A 231 -21.03 -30.98 7.49
C GLY A 231 -19.95 -30.83 6.41
N VAL A 232 -18.75 -31.34 6.70
CA VAL A 232 -17.66 -31.42 5.73
C VAL A 232 -18.14 -32.13 4.46
N GLY A 233 -17.87 -31.56 3.29
CA GLY A 233 -18.22 -32.17 2.00
C GLY A 233 -19.67 -31.99 1.55
N THR A 234 -20.58 -31.47 2.40
CA THR A 234 -22.01 -31.31 2.05
C THR A 234 -22.25 -30.34 0.90
N THR A 235 -21.32 -29.40 0.70
CA THR A 235 -21.37 -28.38 -0.35
C THR A 235 -20.32 -28.61 -1.44
N THR A 236 -19.73 -29.81 -1.55
CA THR A 236 -18.77 -30.14 -2.63
C THR A 236 -19.49 -30.44 -3.95
N SER A 237 -19.03 -29.85 -5.06
CA SER A 237 -19.46 -30.17 -6.43
C SER A 237 -18.62 -31.29 -7.04
N ASP A 238 -17.30 -31.17 -6.92
CA ASP A 238 -16.32 -32.10 -7.46
C ASP A 238 -15.15 -32.31 -6.48
N ALA A 239 -14.71 -33.56 -6.38
CA ALA A 239 -13.49 -33.93 -5.67
C ALA A 239 -12.46 -34.47 -6.67
N VAL A 240 -11.58 -33.60 -7.15
CA VAL A 240 -10.42 -34.03 -7.95
C VAL A 240 -9.26 -34.25 -7.00
N ALA A 241 -8.66 -35.44 -7.04
CA ALA A 241 -7.49 -35.76 -6.23
C ALA A 241 -6.36 -34.75 -6.49
N GLY A 242 -5.92 -34.04 -5.44
CA GLY A 242 -4.84 -33.06 -5.50
C GLY A 242 -5.25 -31.61 -5.74
N GLN A 243 -6.55 -31.29 -5.90
CA GLN A 243 -7.07 -29.92 -5.87
C GLN A 243 -7.95 -29.68 -4.65
N ALA A 244 -8.00 -28.43 -4.16
CA ALA A 244 -8.97 -28.03 -3.15
C ALA A 244 -10.40 -28.31 -3.64
N HIS A 245 -11.24 -28.89 -2.77
CA HIS A 245 -12.63 -29.19 -3.09
C HIS A 245 -13.36 -27.94 -3.59
N ARG A 246 -14.04 -28.05 -4.73
CA ARG A 246 -14.87 -26.97 -5.27
C ARG A 246 -16.30 -27.11 -4.75
N GLY A 247 -16.94 -25.99 -4.45
CA GLY A 247 -18.35 -25.93 -4.09
C GLY A 247 -19.24 -25.52 -5.26
N TYR A 248 -20.23 -24.67 -5.02
CA TYR A 248 -21.22 -24.30 -6.03
C TYR A 248 -21.21 -22.80 -6.27
N ARG A 249 -21.59 -22.38 -7.49
CA ARG A 249 -21.73 -20.95 -7.82
C ARG A 249 -23.00 -20.37 -7.22
N PHE A 250 -24.07 -21.15 -7.18
CA PHE A 250 -25.38 -20.70 -6.72
C PHE A 250 -25.81 -21.44 -5.47
N TYR A 251 -26.29 -20.67 -4.48
CA TYR A 251 -26.93 -21.17 -3.28
C TYR A 251 -28.30 -20.53 -3.14
N ARG A 252 -29.26 -21.26 -2.58
CA ARG A 252 -30.61 -20.75 -2.31
C ARG A 252 -31.02 -21.08 -0.89
N LEU A 253 -31.39 -20.08 -0.11
CA LEU A 253 -32.00 -20.26 1.19
C LEU A 253 -33.52 -20.25 1.00
N GLN A 254 -34.14 -21.43 1.09
CA GLN A 254 -35.57 -21.60 0.92
C GLN A 254 -36.27 -21.58 2.28
N VAL A 255 -37.30 -20.75 2.41
CA VAL A 255 -38.21 -20.74 3.55
C VAL A 255 -39.24 -21.85 3.35
N VAL A 256 -39.13 -22.90 4.16
CA VAL A 256 -40.03 -24.05 4.19
C VAL A 256 -41.08 -23.76 5.26
N THR A 257 -42.17 -23.09 4.86
CA THR A 257 -43.36 -22.94 5.70
C THR A 257 -44.43 -23.92 5.22
N GLU A 258 -45.28 -24.40 6.14
CA GLU A 258 -46.48 -25.14 5.73
C GLU A 258 -47.37 -24.21 4.90
N VAL A 259 -47.76 -24.68 3.71
CA VAL A 259 -48.62 -23.98 2.76
C VAL A 259 -49.98 -23.70 3.42
N GLY A 260 -50.41 -22.43 3.50
CA GLY A 260 -51.82 -22.17 3.84
C GLY A 260 -52.26 -20.81 4.36
N SER A 261 -51.38 -19.89 4.75
CA SER A 261 -51.80 -18.64 5.39
C SER A 261 -51.27 -17.40 4.67
N SER A 262 -52.15 -16.79 3.86
CA SER A 262 -51.93 -15.48 3.26
C SER A 262 -51.93 -14.39 4.35
N GLY A 263 -50.83 -13.64 4.46
CA GLY A 263 -50.74 -12.43 5.31
C GLY A 263 -49.58 -12.38 6.31
N GLU A 264 -48.70 -13.39 6.32
CA GLU A 264 -47.70 -13.56 7.39
C GLU A 264 -46.30 -13.15 6.92
N SER A 265 -45.61 -12.27 7.66
CA SER A 265 -44.32 -11.69 7.26
C SER A 265 -43.13 -12.39 7.91
N VAL A 266 -42.34 -13.10 7.12
CA VAL A 266 -40.95 -13.46 7.47
C VAL A 266 -40.05 -12.44 6.81
N THR A 267 -39.30 -11.68 7.60
CA THR A 267 -38.32 -10.71 7.10
C THR A 267 -36.92 -11.25 7.38
N ILE A 268 -36.13 -11.42 6.34
CA ILE A 268 -34.71 -11.74 6.46
C ILE A 268 -33.94 -10.43 6.29
N ASP A 269 -33.27 -10.00 7.36
CA ASP A 269 -32.53 -8.73 7.41
C ASP A 269 -31.14 -8.88 6.77
N ASP A 270 -30.44 -9.99 7.06
CA ASP A 270 -29.11 -10.29 6.51
C ASP A 270 -28.84 -11.80 6.45
N VAL A 271 -27.98 -12.21 5.50
CA VAL A 271 -27.45 -13.56 5.40
C VAL A 271 -25.95 -13.51 5.15
N SER A 272 -25.17 -14.07 6.07
CA SER A 272 -23.72 -14.20 5.93
C SER A 272 -23.30 -15.66 5.85
N PHE A 273 -22.20 -15.93 5.14
CA PHE A 273 -21.72 -17.28 4.90
C PHE A 273 -20.34 -17.50 5.52
N THR A 274 -20.02 -18.76 5.83
CA THR A 274 -18.67 -19.16 6.23
C THR A 274 -18.13 -20.19 5.25
N LEU A 275 -16.86 -20.07 4.86
CA LEU A 275 -16.22 -20.99 3.92
C LEU A 275 -15.68 -22.24 4.62
N HIS A 276 -15.54 -23.31 3.85
CA HIS A 276 -14.87 -24.53 4.23
C HIS A 276 -13.47 -24.57 3.60
N GLY A 277 -12.42 -24.67 4.42
CA GLY A 277 -11.04 -24.94 4.00
C GLY A 277 -10.31 -23.88 3.17
N SER A 278 -11.02 -22.91 2.58
CA SER A 278 -10.46 -21.75 1.88
C SER A 278 -10.30 -20.57 2.83
N GLY A 279 -9.23 -19.79 2.65
CA GLY A 279 -9.13 -18.45 3.24
C GLY A 279 -10.27 -17.56 2.75
N ARG A 280 -10.46 -16.40 3.38
CA ARG A 280 -11.53 -15.47 2.99
C ARG A 280 -11.34 -14.94 1.57
N TYR A 281 -10.11 -14.94 1.07
CA TYR A 281 -9.74 -14.43 -0.24
C TYR A 281 -9.06 -15.50 -1.10
N ARG A 282 -8.89 -15.21 -2.40
CA ARG A 282 -8.06 -16.04 -3.30
C ARG A 282 -6.57 -16.00 -2.92
N ASN A 283 -6.15 -14.88 -2.36
CA ASN A 283 -4.84 -14.68 -1.77
C ASN A 283 -4.89 -15.01 -0.27
N ALA A 284 -3.75 -15.29 0.36
CA ALA A 284 -3.70 -15.48 1.80
C ALA A 284 -4.21 -14.23 2.54
N ASP A 285 -5.04 -14.41 3.58
CA ASP A 285 -5.68 -13.30 4.32
C ASP A 285 -4.66 -12.28 4.84
N ARG A 286 -3.47 -12.73 5.23
CA ARG A 286 -2.38 -11.88 5.71
C ARG A 286 -1.73 -11.07 4.61
N VAL A 287 -1.59 -11.65 3.40
CA VAL A 287 -1.10 -10.94 2.22
C VAL A 287 -2.08 -9.82 1.85
N VAL A 288 -3.39 -10.11 1.86
CA VAL A 288 -4.44 -9.11 1.62
C VAL A 288 -4.39 -8.00 2.67
N ALA A 289 -4.33 -8.34 3.95
CA ALA A 289 -4.31 -7.36 5.03
C ALA A 289 -3.10 -6.42 4.96
N LEU A 290 -1.90 -6.95 4.73
CA LEU A 290 -0.71 -6.11 4.56
C LEU A 290 -0.76 -5.31 3.27
N TYR A 291 -1.24 -5.88 2.16
CA TYR A 291 -1.43 -5.15 0.91
C TYR A 291 -2.35 -3.94 1.09
N ASP A 292 -3.53 -4.13 1.70
CA ASP A 292 -4.50 -3.06 1.93
C ASP A 292 -3.92 -1.97 2.85
N HIS A 293 -3.20 -2.37 3.91
CA HIS A 293 -2.47 -1.44 4.78
C HIS A 293 -1.45 -0.61 3.99
N LEU A 294 -0.69 -1.26 3.10
CA LEU A 294 0.33 -0.58 2.31
C LEU A 294 -0.26 0.39 1.29
N ILE A 295 -1.34 0.00 0.60
CA ILE A 295 -2.02 0.88 -0.36
C ILE A 295 -2.61 2.10 0.36
N ALA A 296 -3.33 1.89 1.47
CA ALA A 296 -3.92 2.97 2.24
C ALA A 296 -2.86 3.97 2.73
N GLY A 297 -1.73 3.47 3.25
CA GLY A 297 -0.63 4.30 3.71
C GLY A 297 0.08 5.05 2.57
N ALA A 298 0.31 4.41 1.42
CA ALA A 298 0.91 5.03 0.25
C ALA A 298 0.02 6.15 -0.33
N GLU A 299 -1.29 5.92 -0.42
CA GLU A 299 -2.23 6.96 -0.86
C GLU A 299 -2.32 8.14 0.11
N ASN A 300 -2.31 7.86 1.42
CA ASN A 300 -2.22 8.89 2.45
C ASN A 300 -0.92 9.70 2.31
N ALA A 301 0.20 9.02 2.09
CA ALA A 301 1.48 9.65 1.85
C ALA A 301 1.42 10.59 0.63
N ARG A 302 0.86 10.13 -0.49
CA ARG A 302 0.69 10.96 -1.68
C ARG A 302 -0.10 12.24 -1.38
N ARG A 303 -1.20 12.13 -0.62
CA ARG A 303 -2.03 13.28 -0.24
C ARG A 303 -1.32 14.25 0.71
N ALA A 304 -0.51 13.73 1.63
CA ALA A 304 0.20 14.52 2.63
C ALA A 304 1.51 15.13 2.12
N THR A 305 2.09 14.60 1.03
CA THR A 305 3.43 14.99 0.58
C THR A 305 3.47 16.43 0.03
N VAL A 306 4.18 17.30 0.73
CA VAL A 306 4.58 18.64 0.31
C VAL A 306 6.02 18.61 -0.21
N ALA A 307 6.20 18.93 -1.49
CA ALA A 307 7.53 19.05 -2.09
C ALA A 307 8.35 20.14 -1.39
N PRO A 308 9.58 19.86 -0.94
CA PRO A 308 10.35 20.84 -0.19
C PRO A 308 10.64 22.10 -1.01
N ARG A 309 10.35 23.27 -0.45
CA ARG A 309 10.52 24.60 -1.06
C ARG A 309 10.92 25.64 -0.01
N LEU A 310 11.64 26.66 -0.46
CA LEU A 310 11.86 27.90 0.30
C LEU A 310 11.07 29.01 -0.39
N THR A 311 10.20 29.70 0.35
CA THR A 311 9.47 30.86 -0.19
C THR A 311 10.24 32.15 0.05
N THR A 312 10.09 33.10 -0.88
CA THR A 312 10.75 34.41 -0.83
C THR A 312 9.78 35.57 -0.62
N ASP A 313 8.50 35.28 -0.36
CA ASP A 313 7.39 36.22 -0.28
C ASP A 313 7.57 37.31 0.79
N ARG A 314 8.34 37.01 1.84
CA ARG A 314 8.61 37.91 2.96
C ARG A 314 10.08 38.28 3.11
N VAL A 315 10.93 37.92 2.14
CA VAL A 315 12.38 38.11 2.26
C VAL A 315 12.72 39.59 2.18
N THR A 316 13.46 40.06 3.17
CA THR A 316 14.09 41.37 3.19
C THR A 316 15.61 41.22 3.16
N VAL A 317 16.29 42.16 2.50
CA VAL A 317 17.76 42.20 2.43
C VAL A 317 18.25 43.30 3.36
N GLN A 318 18.94 42.90 4.43
CA GLN A 318 19.66 43.79 5.34
C GLN A 318 21.15 43.51 5.22
N THR A 319 21.99 44.46 5.69
CA THR A 319 23.45 44.42 5.54
C THR A 319 24.09 43.11 5.98
N ASP A 320 23.49 42.42 6.97
CA ASP A 320 24.03 41.18 7.53
C ASP A 320 22.98 40.06 7.68
N LEU A 321 21.76 40.28 7.19
CA LEU A 321 20.65 39.34 7.38
C LEU A 321 19.75 39.28 6.15
N LEU A 322 19.48 38.07 5.69
CA LEU A 322 18.62 37.78 4.54
C LEU A 322 17.50 36.83 4.97
N GLY A 323 16.24 37.27 4.89
CA GLY A 323 15.08 36.45 5.26
C GLY A 323 13.87 37.28 5.71
N PRO A 324 12.80 36.64 6.22
CA PRO A 324 12.65 35.19 6.39
C PRO A 324 12.42 34.43 5.08
N PHE A 325 13.01 33.24 4.97
CA PHE A 325 12.60 32.22 4.01
C PHE A 325 11.66 31.22 4.70
N GLY A 326 10.46 31.04 4.15
CA GLY A 326 9.53 30.02 4.66
C GLY A 326 9.93 28.64 4.18
N PHE A 327 10.31 27.73 5.09
CA PHE A 327 10.61 26.34 4.75
C PHE A 327 9.33 25.51 4.73
N HIS A 328 8.89 25.08 3.55
CA HIS A 328 7.79 24.12 3.44
C HIS A 328 8.32 22.78 2.96
N ALA A 329 8.00 21.72 3.67
CA ALA A 329 8.29 20.34 3.33
C ALA A 329 7.27 19.44 4.03
N THR A 330 7.31 18.14 3.75
CA THR A 330 6.47 17.19 4.50
C THR A 330 7.08 16.87 5.86
N ASP A 331 8.41 16.71 5.92
CA ASP A 331 9.14 16.42 7.16
C ASP A 331 10.14 17.52 7.49
N ALA A 332 10.62 17.46 8.73
CA ALA A 332 11.75 18.27 9.16
C ALA A 332 13.02 17.90 8.37
N ALA A 333 13.85 18.90 8.08
CA ALA A 333 15.08 18.71 7.33
C ALA A 333 16.29 19.34 8.03
N ALA A 334 17.42 18.65 8.02
CA ALA A 334 18.68 19.28 8.40
C ALA A 334 19.11 20.24 7.28
N LEU A 335 19.30 21.51 7.61
CA LEU A 335 19.72 22.52 6.66
C LEU A 335 21.20 22.89 6.87
N SER A 336 21.95 23.05 5.79
CA SER A 336 23.30 23.62 5.80
C SER A 336 23.43 24.66 4.70
N SER A 337 24.36 25.61 4.87
CA SER A 337 24.61 26.66 3.89
C SER A 337 26.03 26.54 3.33
N SER A 338 26.20 26.83 2.04
CA SER A 338 27.53 26.94 1.42
C SER A 338 28.31 28.17 1.87
N ALA A 339 27.60 29.21 2.32
CA ALA A 339 28.17 30.46 2.81
C ALA A 339 27.24 31.11 3.84
N GLY A 340 27.80 31.78 4.85
CA GLY A 340 27.04 32.34 5.96
C GLY A 340 26.48 31.27 6.91
N GLN A 341 25.62 31.70 7.83
CA GLN A 341 25.06 30.86 8.89
C GLN A 341 23.53 30.89 8.83
N ILE A 342 22.89 29.73 9.00
CA ILE A 342 21.42 29.62 9.08
C ILE A 342 21.01 29.90 10.52
N VAL A 343 20.14 30.88 10.71
CA VAL A 343 19.67 31.34 12.03
C VAL A 343 18.14 31.41 12.09
N ASP A 344 17.58 31.36 13.30
CA ASP A 344 16.15 31.56 13.55
C ASP A 344 15.77 33.06 13.62
N ALA A 345 14.50 33.35 13.93
CA ALA A 345 14.01 34.72 14.08
C ALA A 345 14.64 35.51 15.24
N ALA A 346 15.19 34.82 16.25
CA ALA A 346 15.96 35.44 17.33
C ALA A 346 17.43 35.65 16.93
N GLY A 347 17.83 35.20 15.75
CA GLY A 347 19.20 35.26 15.27
C GLY A 347 20.12 34.20 15.90
N VAL A 348 19.56 33.14 16.49
CA VAL A 348 20.32 32.03 17.06
C VAL A 348 20.60 31.00 15.95
N PRO A 349 21.84 30.49 15.84
CA PRO A 349 22.16 29.43 14.87
C PRO A 349 21.30 28.19 15.04
N ILE A 350 20.74 27.70 13.94
CA ILE A 350 19.94 26.48 13.93
C ILE A 350 20.89 25.28 13.76
N ALA A 351 21.01 24.46 14.80
CA ALA A 351 21.86 23.25 14.79
C ALA A 351 21.06 21.95 14.51
N GLY A 352 19.74 21.99 14.63
CA GLY A 352 18.86 20.82 14.49
C GLY A 352 18.00 20.83 13.22
N PRO A 353 17.20 19.78 12.99
CA PRO A 353 16.25 19.74 11.89
C PRO A 353 15.25 20.90 11.97
N VAL A 354 15.02 21.55 10.83
CA VAL A 354 14.03 22.61 10.67
C VAL A 354 12.67 22.00 10.37
N ALA A 355 11.68 22.30 11.20
CA ALA A 355 10.32 21.81 11.03
C ALA A 355 9.62 22.46 9.82
N PRO A 356 8.68 21.76 9.15
CA PRO A 356 7.81 22.37 8.15
C PRO A 356 7.09 23.61 8.67
N GLY A 357 7.03 24.66 7.84
CA GLY A 357 6.42 25.94 8.16
C GLY A 357 7.31 26.90 8.96
N ALA A 358 8.51 26.48 9.37
CA ALA A 358 9.43 27.36 10.08
C ALA A 358 10.08 28.40 9.16
N ASP A 359 10.32 29.58 9.72
CA ASP A 359 11.06 30.65 9.06
C ASP A 359 12.56 30.53 9.38
N ILE A 360 13.39 30.62 8.35
CA ILE A 360 14.84 30.63 8.48
C ILE A 360 15.43 31.92 7.90
N TYR A 361 16.58 32.32 8.41
CA TYR A 361 17.33 33.48 7.97
C TYR A 361 18.77 33.09 7.67
N LEU A 362 19.41 33.82 6.77
CA LEU A 362 20.83 33.68 6.47
C LEU A 362 21.58 34.91 6.98
N ARG A 363 22.63 34.67 7.78
CA ARG A 363 23.55 35.69 8.28
C ARG A 363 24.92 35.59 7.62
N HIS A 364 25.61 36.71 7.41
CA HIS A 364 26.99 36.75 6.87
C HIS A 364 27.15 36.14 5.46
N THR A 365 26.21 36.34 4.55
CA THR A 365 26.24 35.73 3.20
C THR A 365 27.21 36.39 2.23
N GLY A 366 27.61 37.65 2.48
CA GLY A 366 28.27 38.49 1.47
C GLY A 366 27.37 38.74 0.24
N ASN A 367 27.93 39.28 -0.85
CA ASN A 367 27.23 39.52 -2.12
C ASN A 367 27.23 38.30 -3.08
N ALA A 368 27.61 37.11 -2.60
CA ALA A 368 27.72 35.91 -3.43
C ALA A 368 26.42 35.10 -3.44
N ALA A 369 26.21 34.30 -4.48
CA ALA A 369 25.14 33.31 -4.51
C ALA A 369 25.34 32.29 -3.37
N VAL A 370 24.26 31.96 -2.66
CA VAL A 370 24.30 31.03 -1.51
C VAL A 370 23.52 29.78 -1.86
N THR A 371 24.07 28.60 -1.57
CA THR A 371 23.34 27.35 -1.71
C THR A 371 22.97 26.81 -0.33
N ILE A 372 21.67 26.69 -0.05
CA ILE A 372 21.17 25.95 1.09
C ILE A 372 20.96 24.49 0.69
N THR A 373 21.60 23.57 1.40
CA THR A 373 21.36 22.14 1.25
C THR A 373 20.38 21.68 2.32
N ALA A 374 19.21 21.18 1.91
CA ALA A 374 18.26 20.52 2.78
C ALA A 374 18.39 19.00 2.65
N ARG A 375 18.63 18.33 3.78
CA ARG A 375 18.67 16.87 3.88
C ARG A 375 17.46 16.39 4.68
N VAL A 376 16.49 15.84 3.97
CA VAL A 376 15.29 15.24 4.55
C VAL A 376 15.59 13.78 4.86
N PRO A 377 15.43 13.32 6.11
CA PRO A 377 15.75 11.95 6.49
C PRO A 377 14.74 10.97 5.89
N ALA A 378 15.19 9.73 5.65
CA ALA A 378 14.33 8.62 5.23
C ALA A 378 13.84 7.82 6.46
N THR A 379 13.19 8.49 7.41
CA THR A 379 12.61 7.80 8.59
C THR A 379 11.42 6.93 8.19
N GLY A 380 11.13 5.87 8.96
CA GLY A 380 10.02 4.95 8.66
C GLY A 380 8.65 5.64 8.60
N ASP A 381 8.43 6.60 9.51
CA ASP A 381 7.16 7.32 9.63
C ASP A 381 7.16 8.69 8.90
N GLY A 382 8.26 9.03 8.20
CA GLY A 382 8.39 10.26 7.42
C GLY A 382 7.86 10.12 5.98
N PHE A 383 7.95 11.19 5.21
CA PHE A 383 7.59 11.32 3.79
C PHE A 383 8.75 11.87 2.94
N GLY A 384 9.93 12.07 3.54
CA GLY A 384 11.10 12.71 2.94
C GLY A 384 12.12 11.81 2.26
N GLY A 385 11.84 10.52 2.06
CA GLY A 385 12.73 9.58 1.39
C GLY A 385 12.70 9.67 -0.14
N ARG A 386 13.58 8.90 -0.81
CA ARG A 386 13.44 8.57 -2.24
C ARG A 386 13.71 7.10 -2.48
N VAL A 387 13.08 6.57 -3.52
CA VAL A 387 13.44 5.26 -4.09
C VAL A 387 14.62 5.40 -5.03
N LEU A 388 15.69 4.67 -4.74
CA LEU A 388 16.72 4.39 -5.72
C LEU A 388 16.33 3.17 -6.54
N THR A 389 16.65 3.20 -7.83
CA THR A 389 16.37 2.08 -8.73
C THR A 389 17.66 1.43 -9.19
N GLY A 390 17.63 0.12 -9.42
CA GLY A 390 18.66 -0.60 -10.14
C GLY A 390 18.21 -0.84 -11.57
N ILE A 391 19.00 -0.40 -12.55
CA ILE A 391 18.71 -0.63 -13.97
C ILE A 391 19.83 -1.48 -14.57
N ALA A 392 19.46 -2.57 -15.23
CA ALA A 392 20.37 -3.35 -16.02
C ALA A 392 20.84 -2.54 -17.23
N TYR A 393 22.14 -2.48 -17.47
CA TYR A 393 22.69 -1.71 -18.59
C TYR A 393 23.21 -2.57 -19.74
N GLU A 394 23.22 -3.90 -19.57
CA GLU A 394 23.62 -4.85 -20.62
C GLU A 394 22.45 -5.35 -21.46
N ASP A 395 21.23 -5.34 -20.91
CA ASP A 395 20.01 -5.78 -21.58
C ASP A 395 18.82 -5.01 -20.99
N GLU A 396 18.18 -4.19 -21.83
CA GLU A 396 17.07 -3.32 -21.43
C GLU A 396 15.76 -4.08 -21.18
N ARG A 397 15.69 -5.37 -21.53
CA ARG A 397 14.53 -6.25 -21.25
C ARG A 397 14.50 -6.75 -19.81
N LEU A 398 15.64 -6.68 -19.12
CA LEU A 398 15.73 -7.12 -17.73
C LEU A 398 14.96 -6.17 -16.84
N THR A 399 14.22 -6.74 -15.88
CA THR A 399 13.39 -5.93 -14.99
C THR A 399 14.22 -4.88 -14.25
N PRO A 400 13.83 -3.60 -14.31
CA PRO A 400 14.31 -2.63 -13.34
C PRO A 400 13.83 -3.04 -11.94
N VAL A 401 14.55 -2.61 -10.91
CA VAL A 401 14.24 -2.94 -9.52
C VAL A 401 14.24 -1.70 -8.63
N ALA A 402 13.36 -1.68 -7.64
CA ALA A 402 13.34 -0.70 -6.57
C ALA A 402 14.25 -1.21 -5.44
N LEU A 403 15.25 -0.43 -5.05
CA LEU A 403 16.19 -0.84 -4.01
C LEU A 403 15.58 -0.60 -2.62
N ALA A 404 15.57 -1.62 -1.77
CA ALA A 404 15.10 -1.53 -0.39
C ALA A 404 16.16 -0.89 0.52
N ILE A 405 16.60 0.32 0.17
CA ILE A 405 17.58 1.10 0.91
C ILE A 405 16.96 2.46 1.24
N PRO A 406 16.71 2.76 2.52
CA PRO A 406 16.27 4.08 2.94
C PRO A 406 17.30 5.14 2.50
N THR A 407 16.92 5.99 1.56
CA THR A 407 17.81 7.01 1.01
C THR A 407 17.26 8.40 1.34
N PRO A 408 18.02 9.25 2.05
CA PRO A 408 17.55 10.60 2.37
C PRO A 408 17.41 11.43 1.10
N THR A 409 16.39 12.27 1.04
CA THR A 409 16.28 13.27 -0.03
C THR A 409 17.23 14.43 0.27
N VAL A 410 18.14 14.71 -0.66
CA VAL A 410 19.01 15.89 -0.61
C VAL A 410 18.56 16.87 -1.69
N ILE A 411 18.30 18.10 -1.27
CA ILE A 411 17.80 19.20 -2.11
C ILE A 411 18.73 20.39 -1.94
N GLU A 412 19.12 20.98 -3.05
CA GLU A 412 19.95 22.18 -3.10
C GLU A 412 19.04 23.34 -3.54
N PHE A 413 19.02 24.41 -2.74
CA PHE A 413 18.34 25.66 -3.02
C PHE A 413 19.39 26.73 -3.29
N GLU A 414 19.55 27.09 -4.55
CA GLU A 414 20.45 28.17 -4.97
C GLU A 414 19.71 29.51 -4.85
N ILE A 415 20.24 30.39 -3.99
CA ILE A 415 19.68 31.68 -3.64
C ILE A 415 20.54 32.75 -4.32
N THR A 416 19.87 33.62 -5.08
CA THR A 416 20.52 34.75 -5.75
C THR A 416 19.80 36.04 -5.39
N VAL A 417 20.57 37.05 -5.00
CA VAL A 417 20.08 38.41 -4.77
C VAL A 417 20.44 39.21 -6.02
N SER A 418 19.44 39.75 -6.72
CA SER A 418 19.71 40.59 -7.89
C SER A 418 20.08 41.99 -7.41
N ALA A 419 21.11 42.57 -8.01
CA ALA A 419 21.59 43.92 -7.70
C ALA A 419 20.62 45.01 -8.14
#